data_AF-A0A848SH43-F1
#
_entry.id   AF-A0A848SH43-F1
#
_cell.length_a   1.000
_cell.length_b   1.000
_cell.length_c   1.000
_cell.angle_alpha   90.00
_cell.angle_beta   90.00
_cell.angle_gamma   90.00
#
_symmetry.space_group_name_H-M   'P 1'
#
loop_
_entity.id
_entity.type
_entity.pdbx_description
1 polymer ?
#
loop_
_entity_poly.entity_id
_entity_poly.type
_entity_poly.pdbx_seq_one_letter_code
_entity_poly.pdbx_strand_id
1 'polypeptide(L)'
;MARDQNVAASDADELPAYLQCVPFAREASGIRIFGDAHTWWDQADGRYARGNTPKPGAVMAFEPTERMPLGHVAAVAQVLDSRTVLLDHANWSPINGRRGQIERGVRAIDVSPGNDWSEVRVWYHPLQDLGTTAWPVHGFIYGQGGMQRVPDRRQSAPPAPVQVAVSKTPSRDFLDNFSDLGRAQPRKQAVQRIAAVRPVKPQQQPQQRDPLDAVLARYE
;
A
#
# COMPACT_ATOMS: atom_id res chain seq x y z
N MET A 1 -11.36 -41.09 -30.71
CA MET A 1 -12.44 -40.48 -29.90
C MET A 1 -11.77 -39.69 -28.78
N ALA A 2 -12.25 -38.46 -28.57
CA ALA A 2 -11.50 -37.33 -28.04
C ALA A 2 -11.00 -37.49 -26.59
N ARG A 3 -9.81 -36.95 -26.33
CA ARG A 3 -9.29 -36.67 -24.99
C ARG A 3 -9.95 -35.40 -24.47
N ASP A 4 -10.62 -35.47 -23.33
CA ASP A 4 -11.03 -34.31 -22.55
C ASP A 4 -9.80 -33.47 -22.19
N GLN A 5 -9.70 -32.28 -22.78
CA GLN A 5 -8.82 -31.22 -22.31
C GLN A 5 -9.64 -30.36 -21.36
N ASN A 6 -9.46 -30.60 -20.06
CA ASN A 6 -9.90 -29.68 -19.02
C ASN A 6 -9.04 -28.42 -19.11
N VAL A 7 -9.52 -27.42 -19.85
CA VAL A 7 -8.87 -26.11 -19.99
C VAL A 7 -9.03 -25.37 -18.66
N ALA A 8 -7.95 -25.35 -17.89
CA ALA A 8 -7.82 -24.44 -16.75
C ALA A 8 -8.07 -23.00 -17.24
N ALA A 9 -9.01 -22.31 -16.61
CA ALA A 9 -9.27 -20.90 -16.85
C ALA A 9 -7.95 -20.13 -16.68
N SER A 10 -7.52 -19.45 -17.74
CA SER A 10 -6.30 -18.64 -17.73
C SER A 10 -6.47 -17.38 -16.90
N ASP A 11 -5.44 -17.01 -16.14
CA ASP A 11 -5.21 -15.77 -15.35
C ASP A 11 -5.28 -14.45 -16.17
N ALA A 12 -5.98 -14.45 -17.31
CA ALA A 12 -5.90 -13.43 -18.34
C ALA A 12 -6.73 -12.15 -18.07
N ASP A 13 -7.48 -12.10 -16.96
CA ASP A 13 -8.45 -11.02 -16.69
C ASP A 13 -8.31 -10.34 -15.31
N GLU A 14 -7.32 -10.73 -14.49
CA GLU A 14 -7.07 -10.02 -13.23
C GLU A 14 -6.18 -8.78 -13.49
N LEU A 15 -6.74 -7.59 -13.24
CA LEU A 15 -5.96 -6.36 -13.26
C LEU A 15 -4.81 -6.48 -12.25
N PRO A 16 -3.57 -6.19 -12.65
CA PRO A 16 -2.45 -6.46 -11.75
C PRO A 16 -2.51 -5.57 -10.51
N ALA A 17 -1.89 -6.04 -9.43
CA ALA A 17 -1.90 -5.40 -8.11
C ALA A 17 -1.56 -3.91 -8.18
N TYR A 18 -2.33 -3.09 -7.46
CA TYR A 18 -2.14 -1.65 -7.36
C TYR A 18 -1.14 -1.35 -6.23
N LEU A 19 0.10 -1.08 -6.60
CA LEU A 19 1.20 -0.87 -5.68
C LEU A 19 1.29 0.59 -5.26
N GLN A 20 1.62 0.83 -3.99
CA GLN A 20 1.74 2.16 -3.39
C GLN A 20 3.21 2.49 -3.10
N CYS A 21 3.56 3.78 -3.16
CA CYS A 21 4.92 4.25 -2.92
C CYS A 21 5.42 3.92 -1.51
N VAL A 22 4.59 4.15 -0.49
CA VAL A 22 4.92 3.94 0.93
C VAL A 22 5.29 2.48 1.23
N PRO A 23 4.43 1.46 0.99
CA PRO A 23 4.81 0.07 1.21
C PRO A 23 6.05 -0.35 0.43
N PHE A 24 6.16 0.08 -0.84
CA PHE A 24 7.31 -0.23 -1.67
C PHE A 24 8.61 0.36 -1.08
N ALA A 25 8.61 1.64 -0.74
CA ALA A 25 9.78 2.33 -0.19
C ALA A 25 10.23 1.73 1.14
N ARG A 26 9.29 1.28 1.99
CA ARG A 26 9.62 0.56 3.23
C ARG A 26 10.35 -0.74 2.96
N GLU A 27 9.86 -1.53 2.02
CA GLU A 27 10.48 -2.80 1.65
C GLU A 27 11.87 -2.56 1.02
N ALA A 28 11.98 -1.58 0.13
CA ALA A 28 13.22 -1.25 -0.57
C ALA A 28 14.30 -0.66 0.35
N SER A 29 13.93 0.15 1.34
CA SER A 29 14.89 0.86 2.22
C SER A 29 15.07 0.24 3.60
N GLY A 30 14.17 -0.67 4.01
CA GLY A 30 14.09 -1.18 5.38
C GLY A 30 13.55 -0.17 6.42
N ILE A 31 13.11 1.02 6.00
CA ILE A 31 12.49 2.01 6.88
C ILE A 31 11.13 1.50 7.37
N ARG A 32 10.87 1.64 8.68
CA ARG A 32 9.64 1.19 9.35
C ARG A 32 8.76 2.37 9.77
N ILE A 33 8.48 3.24 8.80
CA ILE A 33 7.52 4.35 8.92
C ILE A 33 6.25 3.95 8.16
N PHE A 34 5.09 4.35 8.66
CA PHE A 34 3.78 3.94 8.13
C PHE A 34 2.87 5.17 7.98
N GLY A 35 1.77 5.00 7.24
CA GLY A 35 0.86 6.10 6.92
C GLY A 35 1.24 6.81 5.62
N ASP A 36 0.67 8.01 5.43
CA ASP A 36 0.80 8.77 4.18
C ASP A 36 2.21 9.30 3.98
N ALA A 37 2.62 9.44 2.72
CA ALA A 37 4.00 9.80 2.36
C ALA A 37 4.43 11.15 2.93
N HIS A 38 3.56 12.17 2.92
CA HIS A 38 3.88 13.49 3.47
C HIS A 38 4.23 13.46 4.97
N THR A 39 3.72 12.49 5.73
CA THR A 39 4.01 12.38 7.17
C THR A 39 5.38 11.77 7.46
N TRP A 40 6.04 11.17 6.46
CA TRP A 40 7.26 10.41 6.68
C TRP A 40 8.43 11.27 7.14
N TRP A 41 8.51 12.50 6.64
CA TRP A 41 9.59 13.41 6.99
C TRP A 41 9.60 13.73 8.49
N ASP A 42 8.43 14.05 9.05
CA ASP A 42 8.28 14.35 10.48
C ASP A 42 8.39 13.07 11.32
N GLN A 43 7.78 11.96 10.88
CA GLN A 43 7.91 10.69 11.59
C GLN A 43 9.33 10.13 11.63
N ALA A 44 10.17 10.51 10.68
CA ALA A 44 11.58 10.14 10.68
C ALA A 44 12.38 10.89 11.74
N ASP A 45 11.91 12.04 12.21
CA ASP A 45 12.61 12.82 13.22
C ASP A 45 12.82 12.02 14.51
N GLY A 46 14.04 12.08 15.05
CA GLY A 46 14.46 11.30 16.21
C GLY A 46 14.53 9.77 16.02
N ARG A 47 14.11 9.22 14.87
CA ARG A 47 14.09 7.77 14.59
C ARG A 47 15.03 7.35 13.48
N TYR A 48 15.20 8.21 12.48
CA TYR A 48 16.09 8.04 11.34
C TYR A 48 16.85 9.35 11.12
N ALA A 49 18.09 9.24 10.66
CA ALA A 49 18.81 10.44 10.23
C ALA A 49 18.13 11.02 8.97
N ARG A 50 18.09 12.35 8.89
CA ARG A 50 17.56 13.12 7.75
C ARG A 50 18.64 14.05 7.20
N GLY A 51 18.55 14.42 5.93
CA GLY A 51 19.41 15.45 5.33
C GLY A 51 19.27 15.50 3.81
N ASN A 52 20.17 16.23 3.15
CA ASN A 52 19.98 16.59 1.74
C ASN A 52 20.96 15.89 0.78
N THR A 53 21.75 14.94 1.27
CA THR A 53 22.73 14.23 0.44
C THR A 53 22.16 12.89 0.01
N PRO A 54 21.98 12.62 -1.30
CA PRO A 54 21.47 11.34 -1.76
C PRO A 54 22.45 10.23 -1.41
N LYS A 55 21.92 9.07 -1.00
CA LYS A 55 22.69 7.84 -0.76
C LYS A 55 21.90 6.66 -1.27
N PRO A 56 22.53 5.62 -1.87
CA PRO A 56 21.83 4.39 -2.22
C PRO A 56 21.12 3.80 -0.99
N GLY A 57 19.84 3.46 -1.16
CA GLY A 57 18.96 2.96 -0.09
C GLY A 57 18.27 4.04 0.75
N ALA A 58 18.67 5.31 0.64
CA ALA A 58 17.94 6.42 1.26
C ALA A 58 16.59 6.62 0.57
N VAL A 59 15.62 7.16 1.30
CA VAL A 59 14.30 7.49 0.74
C VAL A 59 14.20 9.00 0.56
N MET A 60 14.06 9.44 -0.69
CA MET A 60 13.68 10.79 -1.05
C MET A 60 12.21 11.03 -0.65
N ALA A 61 11.97 12.04 0.17
CA ALA A 61 10.64 12.42 0.67
C ALA A 61 10.16 13.70 -0.01
N PHE A 62 9.11 13.60 -0.81
CA PHE A 62 8.52 14.72 -1.54
C PHE A 62 7.51 15.45 -0.67
N GLU A 63 7.47 16.78 -0.79
CA GLU A 63 6.47 17.59 -0.10
C GLU A 63 5.08 17.41 -0.74
N PRO A 64 4.00 17.53 0.04
CA PRO A 64 2.66 17.56 -0.52
C PRO A 64 2.44 18.82 -1.36
N THR A 65 1.81 18.66 -2.51
CA THR A 65 1.43 19.77 -3.41
C THR A 65 -0.02 19.61 -3.86
N GLU A 66 -0.60 20.61 -4.52
CA GLU A 66 -1.97 20.52 -5.06
C GLU A 66 -2.17 19.30 -5.99
N ARG A 67 -1.15 18.95 -6.78
CA ARG A 67 -1.19 17.83 -7.73
C ARG A 67 -0.74 16.50 -7.11
N MET A 68 -0.20 16.53 -5.89
CA MET A 68 0.30 15.38 -5.13
C MET A 68 0.06 15.59 -3.62
N PRO A 69 -1.21 15.63 -3.17
CA PRO A 69 -1.56 16.09 -1.83
C PRO A 69 -1.11 15.13 -0.72
N LEU A 70 -0.92 13.84 -1.03
CA LEU A 70 -0.42 12.86 -0.07
C LEU A 70 1.11 12.85 0.04
N GLY A 71 1.80 13.71 -0.71
CA GLY A 71 3.25 13.63 -0.91
C GLY A 71 3.64 12.39 -1.72
N HIS A 72 4.94 12.09 -1.74
CA HIS A 72 5.47 10.87 -2.34
C HIS A 72 6.77 10.46 -1.68
N VAL A 73 7.13 9.19 -1.81
CA VAL A 73 8.42 8.67 -1.36
C VAL A 73 9.03 7.78 -2.43
N ALA A 74 10.33 7.92 -2.63
CA ALA A 74 11.07 7.13 -3.60
C ALA A 74 12.42 6.68 -3.03
N ALA A 75 12.77 5.41 -3.22
CA ALA A 75 14.05 4.90 -2.75
C ALA A 75 15.14 5.20 -3.79
N VAL A 76 16.29 5.67 -3.33
CA VAL A 76 17.45 5.93 -4.19
C VAL A 76 18.12 4.61 -4.53
N ALA A 77 18.01 4.18 -5.78
CA ALA A 77 18.68 2.99 -6.27
C ALA A 77 20.19 3.24 -6.48
N GLN A 78 20.53 4.39 -7.06
CA GLN A 78 21.92 4.76 -7.36
C GLN A 78 22.09 6.28 -7.38
N VAL A 79 23.27 6.76 -7.00
CA VAL A 79 23.69 8.15 -7.21
C VAL A 79 24.64 8.16 -8.40
N LEU A 80 24.30 8.91 -9.45
CA LEU A 80 25.09 8.98 -10.68
C LEU A 80 26.11 10.12 -10.60
N ASP A 81 25.67 11.29 -10.15
CA ASP A 81 26.50 12.49 -9.99
C ASP A 81 25.90 13.43 -8.92
N SER A 82 26.41 14.66 -8.84
CA SER A 82 25.98 15.65 -7.84
C SER A 82 24.52 16.09 -7.96
N ARG A 83 23.91 15.93 -9.15
CA ARG A 83 22.55 16.35 -9.46
C ARG A 83 21.65 15.23 -9.97
N THR A 84 22.18 14.03 -10.19
CA THR A 84 21.41 12.95 -10.82
C THR A 84 21.42 11.69 -9.96
N VAL A 85 20.22 11.19 -9.68
CA VAL A 85 20.00 9.89 -9.03
C VAL A 85 19.09 9.02 -9.89
N LEU A 86 19.18 7.71 -9.65
CA LEU A 86 18.20 6.74 -10.10
C LEU A 86 17.31 6.36 -8.92
N LEU A 87 16.00 6.39 -9.16
CA LEU A 87 14.97 6.10 -8.18
C LEU A 87 14.25 4.78 -8.51
N ASP A 88 13.93 4.04 -7.46
CA ASP A 88 12.97 2.95 -7.46
C ASP A 88 11.77 3.41 -6.63
N HIS A 89 10.57 3.37 -7.23
CA HIS A 89 9.33 3.76 -6.57
C HIS A 89 8.11 3.11 -7.23
N ALA A 90 6.95 3.25 -6.61
CA ALA A 90 5.68 2.79 -7.17
C ALA A 90 4.65 3.92 -7.21
N ASN A 91 3.66 3.80 -8.10
CA ASN A 91 2.53 4.74 -8.21
C ASN A 91 2.90 6.17 -8.68
N TRP A 92 4.05 6.38 -9.32
CA TRP A 92 4.52 7.71 -9.70
C TRP A 92 3.95 8.23 -11.02
N SER A 93 3.95 7.44 -12.08
CA SER A 93 3.42 7.84 -13.38
C SER A 93 2.39 6.84 -13.91
N PRO A 94 1.47 7.27 -14.80
CA PRO A 94 0.64 6.34 -15.52
C PRO A 94 1.46 5.52 -16.53
N ILE A 95 1.42 4.20 -16.40
CA ILE A 95 1.99 3.24 -17.35
C ILE A 95 0.82 2.51 -18.01
N ASN A 96 0.73 2.58 -19.33
CA ASN A 96 -0.40 2.03 -20.11
C ASN A 96 -1.76 2.53 -19.59
N GLY A 97 -1.86 3.83 -19.29
CA GLY A 97 -3.10 4.49 -18.87
C GLY A 97 -3.47 4.33 -17.39
N ARG A 98 -2.70 3.60 -16.58
CA ARG A 98 -2.98 3.38 -15.16
C ARG A 98 -1.75 3.64 -14.30
N ARG A 99 -1.94 4.11 -13.06
CA ARG A 99 -0.89 4.16 -12.03
C ARG A 99 -0.84 2.86 -11.21
N GLY A 100 0.05 2.82 -10.22
CA GLY A 100 0.17 1.70 -9.27
C GLY A 100 1.14 0.60 -9.70
N GLN A 101 2.03 0.88 -10.64
CA GLN A 101 3.13 0.00 -11.04
C GLN A 101 4.44 0.44 -10.39
N ILE A 102 5.43 -0.46 -10.39
CA ILE A 102 6.81 -0.15 -9.99
C ILE A 102 7.55 0.44 -11.19
N GLU A 103 8.25 1.53 -10.95
CA GLU A 103 9.24 2.13 -11.85
C GLU A 103 10.61 1.97 -11.18
N ARG A 104 11.57 1.38 -11.92
CA ARG A 104 12.92 1.11 -11.41
C ARG A 104 13.98 1.84 -12.19
N GLY A 105 15.01 2.28 -11.49
CA GLY A 105 16.14 2.97 -12.09
C GLY A 105 15.73 4.21 -12.88
N VAL A 106 14.62 4.87 -12.50
CA VAL A 106 14.14 6.04 -13.23
C VAL A 106 14.90 7.27 -12.80
N ARG A 107 15.23 8.13 -13.76
CA ARG A 107 16.09 9.29 -13.50
C ARG A 107 15.34 10.35 -12.70
N ALA A 108 15.99 10.89 -11.68
CA ALA A 108 15.62 12.16 -11.07
C ALA A 108 16.81 13.11 -11.08
N ILE A 109 16.54 14.38 -11.40
CA ILE A 109 17.53 15.43 -11.53
C ILE A 109 17.20 16.55 -10.54
N ASP A 110 18.16 16.93 -9.72
CA ASP A 110 18.13 18.14 -8.90
C ASP A 110 18.16 19.38 -9.79
N VAL A 111 17.06 20.13 -9.76
CA VAL A 111 16.89 21.40 -10.48
C VAL A 111 16.88 22.59 -9.53
N SER A 112 17.16 22.36 -8.23
CA SER A 112 17.27 23.43 -7.25
C SER A 112 18.37 24.42 -7.65
N PRO A 113 18.15 25.73 -7.43
CA PRO A 113 19.19 26.75 -7.63
C PRO A 113 20.43 26.48 -6.77
N GLY A 114 20.24 25.92 -5.57
CA GLY A 114 21.28 25.69 -4.57
C GLY A 114 22.10 24.41 -4.71
N ASN A 115 21.73 23.50 -5.62
CA ASN A 115 22.29 22.14 -5.66
C ASN A 115 22.10 21.38 -4.34
N ASP A 116 20.96 21.61 -3.68
CA ASP A 116 20.66 21.14 -2.34
C ASP A 116 19.52 20.12 -2.30
N TRP A 117 19.12 19.62 -3.47
CA TRP A 117 18.05 18.65 -3.63
C TRP A 117 16.67 19.11 -3.11
N SER A 118 16.47 20.41 -2.90
CA SER A 118 15.16 20.96 -2.50
C SER A 118 14.10 20.85 -3.60
N GLU A 119 14.51 20.68 -4.85
CA GLU A 119 13.59 20.62 -5.99
C GLU A 119 14.11 19.66 -7.07
N VAL A 120 13.29 18.70 -7.49
CA VAL A 120 13.69 17.67 -8.45
C VAL A 120 12.70 17.54 -9.61
N ARG A 121 13.22 17.23 -10.79
CA ARG A 121 12.41 16.67 -11.87
C ARG A 121 12.64 15.17 -11.93
N VAL A 122 11.56 14.42 -12.10
CA VAL A 122 11.60 12.96 -12.16
C VAL A 122 11.12 12.52 -13.53
N TRP A 123 11.73 11.47 -14.07
CA TRP A 123 11.23 10.75 -15.23
C TRP A 123 9.71 10.53 -15.15
N TYR A 124 9.04 10.68 -16.28
CA TYR A 124 7.60 10.55 -16.35
C TYR A 124 7.22 9.69 -17.55
N HIS A 125 6.75 8.46 -17.27
CA HIS A 125 6.52 7.45 -18.30
C HIS A 125 5.67 7.94 -19.50
N PRO A 126 4.57 8.71 -19.34
CA PRO A 126 3.83 9.21 -20.49
C PRO A 126 4.62 10.10 -21.45
N LEU A 127 5.63 10.82 -20.97
CA LEU A 127 6.50 11.67 -21.80
C LEU A 127 7.69 10.90 -22.37
N GLN A 128 8.01 9.72 -21.83
CA GLN A 128 9.25 8.99 -22.12
C GLN A 128 10.49 9.88 -21.97
N ASP A 129 10.44 10.80 -21.02
CA ASP A 129 11.51 11.73 -20.69
C ASP A 129 11.34 12.23 -19.26
N LEU A 130 12.25 13.11 -18.83
CA LEU A 130 12.15 13.88 -17.60
C LEU A 130 10.85 14.69 -17.58
N GLY A 131 10.10 14.59 -16.48
CA GLY A 131 8.90 15.38 -16.25
C GLY A 131 9.21 16.87 -16.23
N THR A 132 8.25 17.68 -16.69
CA THR A 132 8.39 19.14 -16.76
C THR A 132 8.20 19.82 -15.40
N THR A 133 7.45 19.17 -14.51
CA THR A 133 7.17 19.68 -13.15
C THR A 133 8.39 19.46 -12.27
N ALA A 134 8.83 20.54 -11.66
CA ALA A 134 9.85 20.53 -10.64
C ALA A 134 9.14 20.38 -9.28
N TRP A 135 9.45 19.30 -8.58
CA TRP A 135 8.74 18.85 -7.39
C TRP A 135 9.56 19.21 -6.14
N PRO A 136 8.93 19.84 -5.14
CA PRO A 136 9.59 20.13 -3.88
C PRO A 136 9.88 18.84 -3.11
N VAL A 137 11.05 18.79 -2.47
CA VAL A 137 11.56 17.65 -1.72
C VAL A 137 12.06 18.14 -0.37
N HIS A 138 11.61 17.49 0.71
CA HIS A 138 12.11 17.78 2.05
C HIS A 138 13.57 17.36 2.21
N GLY A 139 13.95 16.25 1.57
CA GLY A 139 15.29 15.69 1.58
C GLY A 139 15.26 14.16 1.53
N PHE A 140 16.24 13.55 2.18
CA PHE A 140 16.46 12.11 2.25
C PHE A 140 16.38 11.60 3.68
N ILE A 141 15.64 10.50 3.85
CA ILE A 141 15.58 9.73 5.09
C ILE A 141 16.53 8.55 4.95
N TYR A 142 17.46 8.42 5.88
CA TYR A 142 18.51 7.39 5.82
C TYR A 142 18.08 6.15 6.60
N GLY A 143 17.87 5.05 5.87
CA GLY A 143 17.66 3.72 6.45
C GLY A 143 18.92 3.15 7.10
N GLN A 144 18.74 2.15 7.96
CA GLN A 144 19.83 1.45 8.65
C GLN A 144 20.44 0.32 7.81
N GLY A 145 19.83 -0.03 6.67
CA GLY A 145 20.31 -1.04 5.72
C GLY A 145 20.46 -0.44 4.32
N GLY A 146 21.35 -1.03 3.51
CA GLY A 146 21.46 -0.67 2.09
C GLY A 146 20.20 -1.00 1.30
N MET A 147 20.14 -0.53 0.05
CA MET A 147 19.00 -0.76 -0.86
C MET A 147 18.70 -2.26 -1.02
N GLN A 148 17.46 -2.66 -0.74
CA GLN A 148 16.97 -4.02 -0.90
C GLN A 148 16.25 -4.17 -2.25
N ARG A 149 16.50 -5.28 -2.94
CA ARG A 149 15.76 -5.63 -4.16
C ARG A 149 14.37 -6.13 -3.78
N VAL A 150 13.37 -5.27 -3.94
CA VAL A 150 11.95 -5.68 -3.90
C VAL A 150 11.66 -6.48 -5.17
N PRO A 151 11.27 -7.77 -5.12
CA PRO A 151 10.92 -8.51 -6.33
C PRO A 151 9.62 -7.97 -6.94
N ASP A 152 9.56 -7.84 -8.26
CA ASP A 152 8.27 -7.67 -8.92
C ASP A 152 7.55 -9.03 -8.87
N ARG A 153 6.47 -9.11 -8.10
CA ARG A 153 5.69 -10.35 -7.93
C ARG A 153 5.08 -10.83 -9.25
N ARG A 154 5.07 -10.01 -10.30
CA ARG A 154 4.71 -10.43 -11.68
C ARG A 154 5.79 -11.25 -12.38
N GLN A 155 7.07 -11.01 -12.07
CA GLN A 155 8.21 -11.73 -12.65
C GLN A 155 8.62 -12.95 -11.82
N SER A 156 8.18 -12.98 -10.56
CA SER A 156 8.41 -14.09 -9.67
C SER A 156 7.34 -15.14 -9.97
N ALA A 157 7.72 -16.32 -10.46
CA ALA A 157 6.81 -17.45 -10.50
C ALA A 157 6.14 -17.59 -9.13
N PRO A 158 4.82 -17.84 -9.05
CA PRO A 158 4.19 -18.09 -7.77
C PRO A 158 5.01 -19.16 -7.04
N PRO A 159 5.30 -19.00 -5.73
CA PRO A 159 5.93 -20.08 -4.99
C PRO A 159 5.08 -21.32 -5.25
N ALA A 160 5.74 -22.42 -5.65
CA ALA A 160 5.05 -23.68 -5.88
C ALA A 160 4.11 -23.91 -4.70
N PRO A 161 2.82 -24.23 -4.92
CA PRO A 161 1.90 -24.44 -3.82
C PRO A 161 2.58 -25.42 -2.88
N VAL A 162 2.83 -24.99 -1.64
CA VAL A 162 3.34 -25.87 -0.60
C VAL A 162 2.26 -26.92 -0.46
N GLN A 163 2.49 -28.09 -1.06
CA GLN A 163 1.63 -29.24 -0.87
C GLN A 163 1.85 -29.65 0.58
N VAL A 164 1.08 -29.04 1.48
CA VAL A 164 0.91 -29.58 2.82
C VAL A 164 0.30 -30.95 2.59
N ALA A 165 1.09 -32.00 2.80
CA ALA A 165 0.62 -33.36 2.70
C ALA A 165 -0.46 -33.54 3.77
N VAL A 166 -1.72 -33.33 3.37
CA VAL A 166 -2.87 -33.66 4.20
C VAL A 166 -2.88 -35.18 4.29
N SER A 167 -2.34 -35.71 5.38
CA SER A 167 -2.47 -37.12 5.68
C SER A 167 -3.97 -37.46 5.72
N LYS A 168 -4.39 -38.51 4.99
CA LYS A 168 -5.79 -38.95 4.96
C LYS A 168 -6.28 -39.50 6.30
N THR A 169 -5.41 -39.54 7.32
CA THR A 169 -5.71 -40.02 8.66
C THR A 169 -5.62 -38.82 9.61
N PRO A 170 -6.74 -38.31 10.14
CA PRO A 170 -6.68 -37.28 11.17
C PRO A 170 -5.90 -37.80 12.38
N SER A 171 -5.06 -36.95 12.97
CA SER A 171 -4.37 -37.28 14.22
C SER A 171 -5.39 -37.51 15.34
N ARG A 172 -5.06 -38.41 16.28
CA ARG A 172 -5.92 -38.71 17.45
C ARG A 172 -6.26 -37.44 18.24
N ASP A 173 -5.32 -36.52 18.36
CA ASP A 173 -5.51 -35.22 19.03
C ASP A 173 -6.60 -34.36 18.37
N PHE A 174 -6.75 -34.43 17.04
CA PHE A 174 -7.81 -33.72 16.34
C PHE A 174 -9.18 -34.38 16.57
N LEU A 175 -9.24 -35.72 16.62
CA LEU A 175 -10.48 -36.46 16.87
C LEU A 175 -10.99 -36.26 18.31
N ASP A 176 -10.08 -36.21 19.29
CA ASP A 176 -10.43 -36.01 20.69
C ASP A 176 -11.03 -34.62 20.93
N ASN A 177 -10.59 -33.60 20.19
CA ASN A 177 -11.11 -32.23 20.33
C ASN A 177 -12.56 -32.05 19.80
N PHE A 178 -13.05 -32.97 18.97
CA PHE A 178 -14.44 -32.97 18.47
C PHE A 178 -15.33 -34.01 19.16
N SER A 179 -14.76 -34.85 20.04
CA SER A 179 -15.49 -35.92 20.73
C SER A 179 -16.53 -35.42 21.74
N ASP A 180 -16.49 -34.13 22.11
CA ASP A 180 -17.44 -33.51 23.05
C ASP A 180 -18.63 -32.80 22.38
N LEU A 181 -18.69 -32.75 21.04
CA LEU A 181 -19.82 -32.13 20.31
C LEU A 181 -21.09 -33.01 20.26
N GLY A 182 -21.06 -34.21 20.87
CA GLY A 182 -22.18 -35.16 20.88
C GLY A 182 -22.91 -35.32 22.20
N ARG A 183 -22.45 -34.71 23.31
CA ARG A 183 -23.06 -34.88 24.64
C ARG A 183 -23.83 -33.64 25.07
N ALA A 184 -25.00 -33.44 24.46
CA ALA A 184 -26.06 -32.66 25.10
C ALA A 184 -26.59 -33.46 26.31
N GLN A 185 -26.02 -33.23 27.50
CA GLN A 185 -26.65 -33.64 28.75
C GLN A 185 -27.74 -32.63 29.15
N PRO A 186 -28.96 -33.07 29.50
CA PRO A 186 -29.99 -32.16 29.98
C PRO A 186 -29.64 -31.75 31.41
N ARG A 187 -29.01 -30.57 31.59
CA ARG A 187 -28.91 -29.99 32.93
C ARG A 187 -30.27 -29.43 33.34
N LYS A 188 -30.97 -30.18 34.20
CA LYS A 188 -31.99 -29.62 35.10
C LYS A 188 -31.27 -28.67 36.07
N GLN A 189 -31.31 -27.37 35.82
CA GLN A 189 -31.02 -26.35 36.83
C GLN A 189 -32.20 -25.39 36.93
N ALA A 190 -32.54 -25.08 38.18
CA ALA A 190 -33.76 -24.44 38.61
C ALA A 190 -33.99 -23.06 37.96
N VAL A 191 -35.27 -22.81 37.64
CA VAL A 191 -35.78 -21.52 37.18
C VAL A 191 -35.61 -20.49 38.30
N GLN A 192 -34.64 -19.59 38.17
CA GLN A 192 -34.78 -18.26 38.76
C GLN A 192 -35.46 -17.36 37.73
N ARG A 193 -36.63 -16.85 38.09
CA ARG A 193 -37.41 -15.92 37.28
C ARG A 193 -36.62 -14.61 37.12
N ILE A 194 -36.10 -14.36 35.93
CA ILE A 194 -35.64 -13.03 35.53
C ILE A 194 -36.88 -12.26 35.07
N ALA A 195 -37.10 -11.08 35.64
CA ALA A 195 -38.24 -10.21 35.33
C ALA A 195 -38.27 -9.85 33.82
N ALA A 196 -39.49 -9.69 33.29
CA ALA A 196 -39.75 -9.38 31.89
C ALA A 196 -39.03 -8.09 31.46
N VAL A 197 -38.15 -8.21 30.47
CA VAL A 197 -37.60 -7.07 29.73
C VAL A 197 -38.72 -6.48 28.87
N ARG A 198 -39.07 -5.22 29.12
CA ARG A 198 -40.08 -4.47 28.34
C ARG A 198 -39.58 -4.28 26.89
N PRO A 199 -40.46 -4.31 25.88
CA PRO A 199 -40.06 -4.07 24.50
C PRO A 199 -39.58 -2.62 24.34
N VAL A 200 -38.40 -2.46 23.75
CA VAL A 200 -37.84 -1.18 23.33
C VAL A 200 -38.63 -0.68 22.11
N LYS A 201 -39.20 0.52 22.22
CA LYS A 201 -39.89 1.20 21.10
C LYS A 201 -38.86 1.54 19.99
N PRO A 202 -39.24 1.40 18.70
CA PRO A 202 -38.37 1.85 17.60
C PRO A 202 -38.16 3.36 17.69
N GLN A 203 -36.91 3.80 17.80
CA GLN A 203 -36.54 5.21 17.61
C GLN A 203 -36.55 5.52 16.11
N GLN A 204 -37.35 6.51 15.72
CA GLN A 204 -37.36 7.06 14.36
C GLN A 204 -36.03 7.75 14.07
N GLN A 205 -35.37 7.37 12.98
CA GLN A 205 -34.26 8.12 12.40
C GLN A 205 -34.74 9.50 11.93
N PRO A 206 -34.02 10.60 12.22
CA PRO A 206 -34.30 11.87 11.57
C PRO A 206 -33.98 11.76 10.08
N GLN A 207 -34.95 12.12 9.25
CA GLN A 207 -34.79 12.23 7.79
C GLN A 207 -33.69 13.24 7.47
N GLN A 208 -32.66 12.77 6.79
CA GLN A 208 -31.59 13.57 6.20
C GLN A 208 -32.20 14.32 5.00
N ARG A 209 -32.30 15.64 5.09
CA ARG A 209 -32.82 16.49 3.99
C ARG A 209 -31.84 16.51 2.82
N ASP A 210 -32.41 16.42 1.62
CA ASP A 210 -31.73 16.44 0.34
C ASP A 210 -31.13 17.86 0.10
N PRO A 211 -29.81 18.00 -0.19
CA PRO A 211 -29.16 19.30 -0.31
C PRO A 211 -29.57 20.15 -1.54
N LEU A 212 -30.48 19.66 -2.40
CA LEU A 212 -30.94 20.38 -3.59
C LEU A 212 -32.09 21.38 -3.34
N ASP A 213 -32.87 21.23 -2.27
CA ASP A 213 -34.01 22.12 -1.97
C ASP A 213 -33.57 23.51 -1.45
N ALA A 214 -32.34 23.63 -0.95
CA ALA A 214 -31.83 24.88 -0.39
C ALA A 214 -31.38 25.92 -1.44
N VAL A 215 -31.25 25.51 -2.72
CA VAL A 215 -30.75 26.37 -3.80
C VAL A 215 -31.89 27.08 -4.55
N LEU A 216 -33.09 26.52 -4.58
CA LEU A 216 -34.24 27.08 -5.32
C LEU A 216 -34.94 28.25 -4.59
N ALA A 217 -34.75 28.42 -3.28
CA ALA A 217 -35.37 29.50 -2.51
C ALA A 217 -34.64 30.87 -2.59
N ARG A 218 -33.65 31.01 -3.49
CA ARG A 218 -32.90 32.26 -3.72
C ARG A 218 -33.18 32.92 -5.08
N TYR A 219 -34.06 32.34 -5.88
CA TYR A 219 -34.43 32.84 -7.22
C TYR A 219 -35.94 33.04 -7.39
N GLU A 220 -36.63 33.45 -6.32
CA GLU A 220 -37.94 34.13 -6.38
C GLU A 220 -37.86 35.49 -5.69
#